data_AF-A0A1F7BGD2-F1
#
_entry.id   AF-A0A1F7BGD2-F1
#
_cell.length_a   1.000
_cell.length_b   1.000
_cell.length_c   1.000
_cell.angle_alpha   90.00
_cell.angle_beta   90.00
_cell.angle_gamma   90.00
#
_symmetry.space_group_name_H-M   'P 1'
#
loop_
_entity.id
_entity.type
_entity.pdbx_description
1 polymer ?
#
loop_
_entity_poly.entity_id
_entity_poly.type
_entity_poly.pdbx_seq_one_letter_code
_entity_poly.pdbx_strand_id
1 'polypeptide(L)'
;MLESFFPSSDIPHRLSLGRLVNQSTVLLMVCIGSLILFLALLILFHENANATKGYRLRSLERERSLLLLEQEVLNMHIAESQSMVSLQEDKLIQVMVPVRNPKFTHDESAVALTK
;
A
#
# COMPACT_ATOMS: atom_id res chain seq x y z
N MET A 1 -9.98 36.11 88.23
CA MET A 1 -11.28 35.77 87.62
C MET A 1 -11.11 35.93 86.12
N LEU A 2 -11.10 34.81 85.39
CA LEU A 2 -11.25 34.67 83.92
C LEU A 2 -10.11 35.13 82.98
N GLU A 3 -9.00 34.37 82.92
CA GLU A 3 -8.11 34.31 81.74
C GLU A 3 -7.64 32.86 81.48
N SER A 4 -8.57 31.94 81.21
CA SER A 4 -8.20 30.54 80.95
C SER A 4 -9.19 29.82 80.05
N PHE A 5 -9.58 30.43 78.92
CA PHE A 5 -10.53 29.77 78.02
C PHE A 5 -10.35 30.12 76.53
N PHE A 6 -9.17 29.84 75.98
CA PHE A 6 -9.06 29.57 74.54
C PHE A 6 -8.03 28.46 74.28
N PRO A 7 -8.46 27.21 74.05
CA PRO A 7 -7.57 26.17 73.57
C PRO A 7 -7.31 26.37 72.07
N SER A 8 -6.07 26.72 71.70
CA SER A 8 -5.61 26.72 70.31
C SER A 8 -5.18 25.30 69.90
N SER A 9 -6.12 24.41 69.63
CA SER A 9 -5.82 22.99 69.29
C SER A 9 -6.14 22.56 67.84
N ASP A 10 -6.56 23.46 66.95
CA ASP A 10 -7.06 23.08 65.60
C ASP A 10 -6.06 23.25 64.44
N ILE A 11 -4.78 23.52 64.72
CA ILE A 11 -3.79 23.87 63.69
C ILE A 11 -3.10 22.65 62.99
N PRO A 12 -2.88 21.46 63.60
CA PRO A 12 -2.10 20.42 62.94
C PRO A 12 -2.87 19.65 61.84
N HIS A 13 -4.18 19.51 61.97
CA HIS A 13 -4.99 18.71 61.04
C HIS A 13 -5.14 19.36 59.64
N ARG A 14 -5.19 20.69 59.57
CA ARG A 14 -5.37 21.42 58.30
C ARG A 14 -4.11 21.38 57.42
N LEU A 15 -2.92 21.43 58.04
CA LEU A 15 -1.62 21.30 57.34
C LEU A 15 -1.41 19.90 56.76
N SER A 16 -1.83 18.86 57.50
CA SER A 16 -1.78 17.46 57.04
C SER A 16 -2.70 17.22 55.84
N LEU A 17 -3.93 17.75 55.89
CA LEU A 17 -4.90 17.62 54.79
C LEU A 17 -4.40 18.29 53.51
N GLY A 18 -3.85 19.50 53.62
CA GLY A 18 -3.28 20.23 52.47
C GLY A 18 -2.10 19.51 51.83
N ARG A 19 -1.22 18.91 52.64
CA ARG A 19 -0.09 18.12 52.14
C ARG A 19 -0.56 16.85 51.41
N LEU A 20 -1.59 16.18 51.94
CA LEU A 20 -2.18 14.98 51.32
C LEU A 20 -2.87 15.29 49.99
N VAL A 21 -3.62 16.40 49.92
CA VAL A 21 -4.25 16.87 48.68
C VAL A 21 -3.19 17.21 47.64
N ASN A 22 -2.14 17.94 48.00
CA ASN A 22 -1.09 18.32 47.06
C ASN A 22 -0.32 17.09 46.53
N GLN A 23 -0.02 16.12 47.40
CA GLN A 23 0.61 14.86 47.00
C GLN A 23 -0.28 14.04 46.06
N SER A 24 -1.59 14.00 46.31
CA SER A 24 -2.57 13.37 45.40
C SER A 24 -2.59 14.07 44.04
N THR A 25 -2.63 15.40 44.01
CA THR A 25 -2.61 16.19 42.77
C THR A 25 -1.32 15.97 41.96
N VAL A 26 -0.17 15.90 42.62
CA VAL A 26 1.12 15.62 41.95
C VAL A 26 1.13 14.20 41.36
N LEU A 27 0.67 13.19 42.09
CA LEU A 27 0.55 11.83 41.57
C LEU A 27 -0.39 11.76 40.37
N LEU A 28 -1.51 12.49 40.42
CA LEU A 28 -2.49 12.56 39.34
C LEU A 28 -1.87 13.21 38.09
N MET A 29 -1.15 14.32 38.23
CA MET A 29 -0.43 14.96 37.11
C MET A 29 0.61 14.04 36.48
N VAL A 30 1.41 13.34 37.30
CA VAL A 30 2.40 12.38 36.79
C VAL A 30 1.71 11.23 36.06
N CYS A 31 0.62 10.72 36.60
CA CYS A 31 -0.15 9.64 35.98
C CYS A 31 -0.72 10.06 34.63
N ILE A 32 -1.38 11.22 34.55
CA ILE A 32 -1.89 11.78 33.28
C ILE A 32 -0.74 12.03 32.30
N GLY A 33 0.35 12.65 32.74
CA GLY A 33 1.51 12.92 31.89
C GLY A 33 2.12 11.63 31.32
N SER A 34 2.22 10.59 32.15
CA SER A 34 2.72 9.28 31.73
C SER A 34 1.79 8.59 30.73
N LEU A 35 0.47 8.69 30.92
CA LEU A 35 -0.54 8.15 30.00
C LEU A 35 -0.47 8.85 28.64
N ILE A 36 -0.36 10.18 28.64
CA ILE A 36 -0.23 10.97 27.40
C ILE A 36 1.06 10.60 26.66
N LEU A 37 2.19 10.52 27.39
CA LEU A 37 3.47 10.15 26.79
C LEU A 37 3.46 8.73 26.24
N PHE A 38 2.84 7.79 26.95
CA PHE A 38 2.65 6.42 26.48
C PHE A 38 1.77 6.35 25.23
N LEU A 39 0.66 7.09 25.19
CA LEU A 39 -0.19 7.18 24.01
C LEU A 39 0.56 7.78 22.81
N ALA A 40 1.35 8.84 23.04
CA ALA A 40 2.13 9.49 22.00
C ALA A 40 3.16 8.52 21.38
N LEU A 41 3.84 7.72 22.22
CA LEU A 41 4.75 6.68 21.73
C LEU A 41 4.02 5.59 20.96
N LEU A 42 2.86 5.12 21.45
CA LEU A 42 2.04 4.14 20.73
C LEU A 42 1.60 4.63 19.35
N ILE A 43 1.14 5.89 19.26
CA ILE A 43 0.74 6.51 18.00
C ILE A 43 1.95 6.62 17.06
N LEU A 44 3.11 7.07 17.56
CA LEU A 44 4.34 7.12 16.77
C LEU A 44 4.75 5.75 16.24
N PHE A 45 4.69 4.69 17.05
CA PHE A 45 5.00 3.34 16.58
C PHE A 45 3.98 2.82 15.58
N HIS A 46 2.69 3.11 15.78
CA HIS A 46 1.64 2.72 14.85
C HIS A 46 1.82 3.40 13.49
N GLU A 47 2.05 4.71 13.47
CA GLU A 47 2.30 5.46 12.23
C GLU A 47 3.58 5.00 11.52
N ASN A 48 4.67 4.75 12.26
CA ASN A 48 5.89 4.19 11.68
C ASN A 48 5.69 2.78 11.09
N ALA A 49 4.94 1.93 11.80
CA ALA A 49 4.57 0.61 11.30
C ALA A 49 3.68 0.72 10.05
N ASN A 50 2.76 1.68 10.04
CA ASN A 50 1.87 1.93 8.91
C ASN A 50 2.63 2.46 7.69
N ALA A 51 3.57 3.38 7.88
CA ALA A 51 4.48 3.85 6.83
C ALA A 51 5.29 2.68 6.24
N THR A 52 5.84 1.80 7.09
CA THR A 52 6.57 0.61 6.65
C THR A 52 5.69 -0.36 5.85
N LYS A 53 4.45 -0.58 6.31
CA LYS A 53 3.46 -1.38 5.57
C LYS A 53 3.11 -0.74 4.23
N GLY A 54 2.97 0.59 4.17
CA GLY A 54 2.75 1.35 2.94
C GLY A 54 3.88 1.21 1.92
N TYR A 55 5.14 1.27 2.36
CA TYR A 55 6.30 1.03 1.49
C TYR A 55 6.30 -0.40 0.93
N ARG A 56 5.97 -1.41 1.76
CA ARG A 56 5.85 -2.80 1.32
C ARG A 56 4.73 -2.98 0.29
N LEU A 57 3.56 -2.36 0.54
CA LEU A 57 2.45 -2.40 -0.41
C LEU A 57 2.86 -1.80 -1.76
N ARG A 58 3.50 -0.63 -1.77
CA ARG A 58 3.96 0.01 -3.00
C ARG A 58 5.02 -0.80 -3.75
N SER A 59 5.86 -1.55 -3.04
CA SER A 59 6.81 -2.47 -3.67
C SER A 59 6.09 -3.64 -4.36
N LEU A 60 5.09 -4.22 -3.70
CA LEU A 60 4.28 -5.31 -4.26
C LEU A 60 3.44 -4.85 -5.45
N GLU A 61 2.88 -3.64 -5.41
CA GLU A 61 2.17 -3.05 -6.56
C GLU A 61 3.08 -2.88 -7.77
N ARG A 62 4.33 -2.46 -7.54
CA ARG A 62 5.32 -2.29 -8.60
C ARG A 62 5.71 -3.63 -9.21
N GLU A 63 5.94 -4.65 -8.39
CA GLU A 63 6.20 -6.02 -8.83
C GLU A 63 5.01 -6.61 -9.61
N ARG A 64 3.79 -6.41 -9.10
CA ARG A 64 2.55 -6.80 -9.79
C ARG A 64 2.41 -6.12 -11.15
N SER A 65 2.77 -4.85 -11.27
CA SER A 65 2.74 -4.13 -12.56
C SER A 65 3.77 -4.69 -13.55
N LEU A 66 4.95 -5.09 -13.10
CA LEU A 66 5.97 -5.70 -13.95
C LEU A 66 5.53 -7.06 -14.46
N LEU A 67 5.01 -7.91 -13.57
CA LEU A 67 4.52 -9.24 -13.93
C LEU A 67 3.37 -9.19 -14.94
N LEU A 68 2.46 -8.22 -14.81
CA LEU A 68 1.39 -8.05 -15.78
C LEU A 68 1.89 -7.61 -17.16
N LEU A 69 2.90 -6.73 -17.20
CA LEU A 69 3.51 -6.32 -18.45
C LEU A 69 4.23 -7.51 -19.12
N GLU A 70 4.95 -8.32 -18.35
CA GLU A 70 5.57 -9.54 -18.86
C GLU A 70 4.53 -10.52 -19.41
N GLN A 71 3.40 -10.69 -18.70
CA GLN A 71 2.29 -11.51 -19.17
C GLN A 71 1.67 -10.99 -20.48
N GLU A 72 1.51 -9.68 -20.62
CA GLU A 72 0.98 -9.06 -21.83
C GLU A 72 1.89 -9.29 -23.04
N VAL A 73 3.21 -9.10 -22.87
CA VAL A 73 4.21 -9.39 -23.90
C VAL A 73 4.19 -10.86 -24.29
N LEU A 74 4.12 -11.77 -23.31
CA LEU A 74 4.06 -13.20 -23.59
C LEU A 74 2.79 -13.58 -24.36
N ASN A 75 1.64 -13.02 -24.00
CA ASN A 75 0.39 -13.23 -24.72
C ASN A 75 0.46 -12.71 -26.16
N MET A 76 1.14 -11.59 -26.39
CA MET A 76 1.39 -11.07 -27.74
C MET A 76 2.20 -12.07 -28.58
N HIS A 77 3.28 -12.63 -28.03
CA HIS A 77 4.07 -13.65 -28.72
C HIS A 77 3.29 -14.93 -28.98
N ILE A 78 2.42 -15.35 -28.06
CA ILE A 78 1.54 -16.50 -28.28
C ILE A 78 0.57 -16.21 -29.44
N ALA A 79 -0.04 -15.02 -29.48
CA ALA A 79 -0.94 -14.63 -30.56
C ALA A 79 -0.22 -14.51 -31.91
N GLU A 80 1.02 -14.03 -31.93
CA GLU A 80 1.87 -14.01 -33.12
C GLU A 80 2.14 -15.44 -33.60
N SER A 81 2.57 -16.34 -32.72
CA SER A 81 2.79 -17.75 -33.08
C SER A 81 1.50 -18.43 -33.56
N GLN A 82 0.37 -18.18 -32.92
CA GLN A 82 -0.93 -18.74 -33.33
C GLN A 82 -1.39 -18.20 -34.67
N SER A 83 -1.19 -16.92 -34.93
CA SER A 83 -1.56 -16.31 -36.21
C SER A 83 -0.67 -16.85 -37.34
N MET A 84 0.64 -17.03 -37.11
CA MET A 84 1.52 -17.70 -38.09
C MET A 84 1.11 -19.14 -38.37
N VAL A 85 0.79 -19.92 -37.33
CA VAL A 85 0.30 -21.31 -37.51
C VAL A 85 -1.00 -21.31 -38.31
N SER A 86 -1.94 -20.43 -37.97
CA SER A 86 -3.20 -20.27 -38.70
C SER A 86 -2.98 -19.93 -40.18
N LEU A 87 -2.07 -19.01 -40.48
CA LEU A 87 -1.70 -18.65 -41.85
C LEU A 87 -1.01 -19.81 -42.60
N GLN A 88 -0.17 -20.58 -41.91
CA GLN A 88 0.51 -21.74 -42.49
C GLN A 88 -0.48 -22.88 -42.78
N GLU A 89 -1.49 -23.07 -41.94
CA GLU A 89 -2.53 -24.07 -42.11
C GLU A 89 -3.63 -23.64 -43.11
N ASP A 90 -3.68 -22.35 -43.49
CA ASP A 90 -4.61 -21.87 -44.50
C ASP A 90 -4.28 -22.46 -45.87
N LYS A 91 -5.23 -23.24 -46.39
CA LYS A 91 -5.15 -23.88 -47.70
C LYS A 91 -4.89 -22.87 -48.80
N LEU A 92 -5.43 -21.66 -48.74
CA LEU A 92 -5.25 -20.63 -49.78
C LEU A 92 -3.80 -20.15 -49.87
N ILE A 93 -3.10 -20.02 -48.74
CA ILE A 93 -1.69 -19.60 -48.69
C ILE A 93 -0.78 -20.73 -49.18
N GLN A 94 -1.09 -21.99 -48.87
CA GLN A 94 -0.31 -23.15 -49.33
C GLN A 94 -0.33 -23.33 -50.87
N VAL A 95 -1.39 -22.91 -51.56
CA VAL A 95 -1.47 -22.94 -53.04
C VAL A 95 -0.94 -21.67 -53.71
N MET A 96 -0.45 -20.70 -52.95
CA MET A 96 0.04 -19.43 -53.47
C MET A 96 1.44 -19.63 -54.08
N VAL A 97 1.57 -19.40 -55.39
CA VAL A 97 2.80 -19.67 -56.15
C VAL A 97 3.45 -18.34 -56.56
N PRO A 98 4.77 -18.15 -56.39
CA PRO A 98 5.43 -16.91 -56.80
C PRO A 98 5.35 -16.71 -58.33
N VAL A 99 4.89 -15.53 -58.75
CA VAL A 99 4.68 -15.20 -60.17
C VAL A 99 6.04 -14.96 -60.85
N ARG A 100 6.48 -15.92 -61.65
CA ARG A 100 7.64 -15.78 -62.56
C ARG A 100 7.20 -15.07 -63.85
N ASN A 101 7.49 -13.77 -63.95
CA ASN A 101 7.22 -12.86 -65.09
C ASN A 101 5.78 -12.28 -65.20
N PRO A 102 5.41 -11.30 -64.35
CA PRO A 102 4.17 -10.55 -64.54
C PRO A 102 4.29 -9.65 -65.79
N LYS A 103 3.45 -9.87 -66.80
CA LYS A 103 3.48 -9.07 -68.03
C LYS A 103 2.75 -7.73 -67.88
N PHE A 104 1.69 -7.68 -67.07
CA PHE A 104 1.09 -6.47 -66.50
C PHE A 104 0.18 -6.91 -65.34
N THR A 105 0.32 -6.30 -64.16
CA THR A 105 -0.64 -6.41 -63.05
C THR A 105 -1.01 -4.99 -62.65
N HIS A 106 -2.31 -4.66 -62.69
CA HIS A 106 -2.78 -3.32 -62.30
C HIS A 106 -3.15 -3.24 -60.82
N ASP A 107 -2.84 -4.27 -60.04
CA ASP A 107 -3.07 -4.28 -58.60
C ASP A 107 -2.12 -5.28 -57.94
N GLU A 108 -1.60 -4.95 -56.76
CA GLU A 108 -0.60 -5.73 -56.00
C GLU A 108 -1.24 -6.94 -55.29
N SER A 109 -2.05 -7.74 -56.00
CA SER A 109 -2.73 -8.89 -55.43
C SER A 109 -2.16 -10.19 -55.98
N ALA A 110 -1.58 -11.00 -55.09
CA ALA A 110 -1.06 -12.31 -55.42
C ALA A 110 -2.20 -13.33 -55.52
N VAL A 111 -2.24 -14.06 -56.64
CA VAL A 111 -3.41 -14.85 -57.06
C VAL A 111 -3.16 -16.33 -56.83
N ALA A 112 -4.08 -17.01 -56.14
CA ALA A 112 -4.07 -18.47 -55.97
C ALA A 112 -4.68 -19.18 -57.19
N LEU A 113 -4.06 -20.27 -57.64
CA LEU A 113 -4.53 -21.10 -58.76
C LEU A 113 -5.63 -22.05 -58.28
N THR A 114 -6.89 -21.71 -58.58
CA THR A 114 -8.03 -22.62 -58.45
C THR A 114 -8.09 -23.56 -59.66
N LYS A 115 -8.15 -24.87 -59.40
CA LYS A 115 -8.36 -25.92 -60.41
C LYS A 115 -9.84 -26.26 -60.53
#